data_AF-A0A1G0KY26-F1
#
_entry.id   AF-A0A1G0KY26-F1
#
_cell.length_a   1.000
_cell.length_b   1.000
_cell.length_c   1.000
_cell.angle_alpha   90.00
_cell.angle_beta   90.00
_cell.angle_gamma   90.00
#
_symmetry.space_group_name_H-M   'P 1'
#
loop_
_entity.id
_entity.type
_entity.pdbx_description
1 polymer ?
#
loop_
_entity_poly.entity_id
_entity_poly.type
_entity_poly.pdbx_seq_one_letter_code
_entity_poly.pdbx_strand_id
1 'polypeptide(L)'
;MDSLLDKLFRFWRTQKVINHILKGSIVCDIGCGLDVYFLNRIKRSIKKGVGLDQDLCDYTEGNLEFKNIKIDSNLPFPDDYFNAATMVAFLEHIESPEIITGEAFRILKKGGKLILTTPSPISKPILIFLAF
;
A
#
# COMPACT_ATOMS: atom_id res chain seq x y z
N MET A 1 9.91 -10.84 16.27
CA MET A 1 9.04 -12.03 16.17
C MET A 1 7.62 -11.51 16.23
N ASP A 2 6.93 -11.40 15.09
CA ASP A 2 5.62 -10.73 15.02
C ASP A 2 4.63 -11.38 15.99
N SER A 3 4.09 -10.57 16.89
CA SER A 3 3.13 -11.05 17.88
C SER A 3 1.81 -11.45 17.19
N LEU A 4 1.03 -12.34 17.82
CA LEU A 4 -0.32 -12.67 17.36
C LEU A 4 -1.21 -11.42 17.25
N LEU A 5 -0.95 -10.43 18.12
CA LEU A 5 -1.65 -9.17 18.16
C LEU A 5 -1.36 -8.33 16.89
N ASP A 6 -0.11 -8.27 16.45
CA ASP A 6 0.30 -7.55 15.24
C ASP A 6 -0.36 -8.14 13.99
N LYS A 7 -0.40 -9.47 13.91
CA LYS A 7 -1.07 -10.18 12.82
C LYS A 7 -2.57 -9.87 12.79
N LEU A 8 -3.21 -9.77 13.96
CA LEU A 8 -4.62 -9.42 14.09
C LEU A 8 -4.88 -7.97 13.67
N PHE A 9 -4.07 -7.01 14.14
CA PHE A 9 -4.20 -5.62 13.73
C PHE A 9 -3.93 -5.41 12.24
N ARG A 10 -2.92 -6.09 11.69
CA ARG A 10 -2.64 -6.10 10.25
C ARG A 10 -3.84 -6.61 9.48
N PHE A 11 -4.45 -7.72 9.92
CA PHE A 11 -5.65 -8.26 9.29
C PHE A 11 -6.83 -7.27 9.31
N TRP A 12 -7.14 -6.66 10.46
CA TRP A 12 -8.24 -5.68 10.57
C TRP A 12 -8.00 -4.43 9.72
N ARG A 13 -6.78 -3.91 9.73
CA ARG A 13 -6.37 -2.78 8.90
C ARG A 13 -6.55 -3.10 7.42
N THR A 14 -6.01 -4.24 6.97
CA THR A 14 -6.19 -4.72 5.60
C THR A 14 -7.68 -4.86 5.25
N GLN A 15 -8.51 -5.42 6.13
CA GLN A 15 -9.94 -5.57 5.85
C GLN A 15 -10.66 -4.22 5.66
N LYS A 16 -10.30 -3.19 6.44
CA LYS A 16 -10.83 -1.84 6.25
C LYS A 16 -10.44 -1.28 4.89
N VAL A 17 -9.17 -1.39 4.50
CA VAL A 17 -8.68 -0.92 3.18
C VAL A 17 -9.42 -1.63 2.04
N ILE A 18 -9.57 -2.96 2.13
CA ILE A 18 -10.24 -3.77 1.10
C ILE A 18 -11.66 -3.29 0.81
N ASN A 19 -12.41 -2.87 1.83
CA ASN A 19 -13.79 -2.43 1.68
C ASN A 19 -13.95 -1.15 0.82
N HIS A 20 -12.87 -0.42 0.57
CA HIS A 20 -12.88 0.78 -0.28
C HIS A 20 -12.50 0.50 -1.73
N ILE A 21 -12.02 -0.71 -2.06
CA ILE A 21 -11.55 -1.10 -3.38
C ILE A 21 -12.67 -1.80 -4.15
N LEU A 22 -12.96 -1.31 -5.35
CA LEU A 22 -13.95 -1.92 -6.24
C LEU A 22 -13.39 -3.21 -6.86
N LYS A 23 -14.24 -4.23 -7.03
CA LYS A 23 -13.85 -5.45 -7.74
C LYS A 23 -13.47 -5.13 -9.19
N GLY A 24 -12.50 -5.86 -9.74
CA GLY A 24 -11.99 -5.65 -11.09
C GLY A 24 -11.11 -4.40 -11.26
N SER A 25 -10.74 -3.73 -10.17
CA SER A 25 -9.85 -2.55 -10.21
C SER A 25 -8.43 -2.90 -10.66
N ILE A 26 -7.74 -1.90 -11.20
CA ILE A 26 -6.27 -1.87 -11.29
C ILE A 26 -5.76 -1.10 -10.07
N VAL A 27 -4.95 -1.75 -9.23
CA VAL A 27 -4.53 -1.22 -7.91
C VAL A 27 -3.01 -1.06 -7.87
N CYS A 28 -2.53 0.06 -7.35
CA CYS A 28 -1.13 0.27 -6.99
C CYS A 28 -1.00 0.23 -5.46
N ASP A 29 -0.08 -0.57 -4.92
CA ASP A 29 0.27 -0.58 -3.51
C ASP A 29 1.68 -0.01 -3.34
N ILE A 30 1.74 1.21 -2.81
CA ILE A 30 2.96 2.01 -2.66
C ILE A 30 3.53 1.70 -1.27
N GLY A 31 4.73 1.12 -1.24
CA GLY A 31 5.32 0.57 -0.02
C GLY A 31 4.68 -0.75 0.37
N CYS A 32 4.58 -1.68 -0.59
CA CYS A 32 3.85 -2.94 -0.41
C CYS A 32 4.53 -3.94 0.54
N GLY A 33 5.79 -3.70 0.91
CA GLY A 33 6.57 -4.53 1.82
C GLY A 33 7.02 -5.86 1.20
N LEU A 34 8.03 -6.47 1.83
CA LEU A 34 8.64 -7.72 1.36
C LEU A 34 7.69 -8.92 1.34
N ASP A 35 6.74 -8.99 2.27
CA ASP A 35 5.79 -10.11 2.35
C ASP A 35 4.59 -9.95 1.39
N VAL A 36 4.48 -8.79 0.72
CA VAL A 36 3.46 -8.42 -0.27
C VAL A 36 2.04 -8.81 0.16
N TYR A 37 1.78 -8.76 1.47
CA TYR A 37 0.62 -9.37 2.10
C TYR A 37 -0.70 -8.80 1.60
N PHE A 38 -0.76 -7.48 1.42
CA PHE A 38 -1.97 -6.78 1.00
C PHE A 38 -2.41 -7.21 -0.39
N LEU A 39 -1.52 -7.11 -1.37
CA LEU A 39 -1.78 -7.49 -2.77
C LEU A 39 -2.15 -8.98 -2.88
N ASN A 40 -1.45 -9.85 -2.16
CA ASN A 40 -1.79 -11.27 -2.10
C ASN A 40 -3.22 -11.54 -1.59
N ARG A 41 -3.72 -10.71 -0.66
CA ARG A 41 -5.07 -10.85 -0.12
C ARG A 41 -6.17 -10.41 -1.08
N ILE A 42 -5.88 -9.46 -1.97
CA ILE A 42 -6.86 -8.92 -2.92
C ILE A 42 -6.72 -9.47 -4.34
N LYS A 43 -5.69 -10.26 -4.64
CA LYS A 43 -5.39 -10.71 -6.02
C LYS A 43 -6.56 -11.35 -6.77
N ARG A 44 -7.47 -12.02 -6.06
CA ARG A 44 -8.68 -12.65 -6.62
C ARG A 44 -9.83 -11.67 -6.90
N SER A 45 -9.85 -10.49 -6.27
CA SER A 45 -10.92 -9.51 -6.43
C SER A 45 -10.58 -8.39 -7.41
N ILE A 46 -9.30 -8.20 -7.74
CA ILE A 46 -8.80 -7.14 -8.62
C ILE A 46 -8.45 -7.67 -10.01
N LYS A 47 -8.42 -6.77 -11.01
CA LYS A 47 -7.97 -7.10 -12.36
C LYS A 47 -6.45 -7.19 -12.44
N LYS A 48 -5.75 -6.22 -11.85
CA LYS A 48 -4.28 -6.16 -11.81
C LYS A 48 -3.83 -5.44 -10.53
N GLY A 49 -2.78 -5.94 -9.89
CA GLY A 49 -2.09 -5.29 -8.79
C GLY A 49 -0.66 -4.92 -9.16
N VAL A 50 -0.18 -3.77 -8.71
CA VAL A 50 1.21 -3.34 -8.86
C VAL A 50 1.76 -2.96 -7.49
N GLY A 51 2.76 -3.68 -7.00
CA GLY A 51 3.43 -3.40 -5.73
C GLY A 51 4.76 -2.68 -5.94
N LEU A 52 4.99 -1.61 -5.20
CA LEU A 52 6.24 -0.85 -5.21
C LEU A 52 6.90 -0.95 -3.85
N ASP A 53 8.18 -1.30 -3.82
CA ASP A 53 8.98 -1.25 -2.61
C ASP A 53 10.47 -1.20 -3.01
N GLN A 54 11.31 -0.53 -2.23
CA GLN A 54 12.74 -0.41 -2.54
C GLN A 54 13.53 -1.66 -2.15
N ASP A 55 12.97 -2.52 -1.29
CA ASP A 55 13.64 -3.71 -0.77
C ASP A 55 13.23 -4.99 -1.53
N LEU A 56 12.23 -4.91 -2.42
CA LEU A 56 11.76 -6.04 -3.24
C LEU A 56 12.62 -6.27 -4.49
N CYS A 57 12.56 -7.46 -5.09
CA CYS A 57 13.05 -7.66 -6.46
C CYS A 57 11.92 -7.41 -7.47
N ASP A 58 12.28 -7.14 -8.73
CA ASP A 58 11.31 -7.12 -9.83
C ASP A 58 10.83 -8.55 -10.13
N TYR A 59 9.52 -8.79 -10.05
CA TYR A 59 8.90 -10.05 -10.48
C TYR A 59 7.42 -9.89 -10.78
N THR A 60 6.82 -10.94 -11.35
CA THR A 60 5.39 -11.00 -11.64
C THR A 60 4.83 -12.33 -11.17
N GLU A 61 3.67 -12.32 -10.53
CA GLU A 61 2.95 -13.51 -10.08
C GLU A 61 1.48 -13.38 -10.45
N GLY A 62 1.05 -14.10 -11.49
CA GLY A 62 -0.32 -14.05 -11.97
C GLY A 62 -0.72 -12.65 -12.44
N ASN A 63 -1.67 -12.00 -11.76
CA ASN A 63 -2.11 -10.64 -12.05
C ASN A 63 -1.40 -9.56 -11.21
N LEU A 64 -0.36 -9.93 -10.47
CA LEU A 64 0.44 -9.01 -9.65
C LEU A 64 1.80 -8.77 -10.28
N GLU A 65 2.22 -7.52 -10.32
CA GLU A 65 3.54 -7.07 -10.77
C GLU A 65 4.23 -6.34 -9.61
N PHE A 66 5.48 -6.65 -9.34
CA PHE A 66 6.26 -6.05 -8.25
C PHE A 66 7.50 -5.38 -8.82
N LYS A 67 7.82 -4.20 -8.30
CA LYS A 67 8.93 -3.38 -8.78
C LYS A 67 9.79 -2.87 -7.62
N ASN A 68 11.09 -3.07 -7.73
CA ASN A 68 12.12 -2.44 -6.92
C ASN A 68 12.20 -0.96 -7.29
N ILE A 69 11.54 -0.11 -6.51
CA ILE A 69 11.54 1.34 -6.76
C ILE A 69 11.73 2.05 -5.43
N LYS A 70 12.68 2.97 -5.39
CA LYS A 70 12.80 3.95 -4.32
C LYS A 70 11.66 4.97 -4.44
N ILE A 71 10.87 5.08 -3.38
CA ILE A 71 9.67 5.91 -3.35
C ILE A 71 10.02 7.28 -2.75
N ASP A 72 10.64 8.17 -3.55
CA ASP A 72 11.06 9.50 -3.09
C ASP A 72 10.41 10.66 -3.86
N SER A 73 10.02 10.42 -5.11
CA SER A 73 9.48 11.43 -5.99
C SER A 73 8.56 10.79 -7.02
N ASN A 74 9.00 10.70 -8.28
CA ASN A 74 8.14 10.36 -9.40
C ASN A 74 7.92 8.85 -9.52
N LEU A 75 6.65 8.45 -9.57
CA LEU A 75 6.28 7.07 -9.84
C LEU A 75 6.31 6.81 -11.35
N PRO A 76 6.91 5.70 -11.83
CA PRO A 76 7.09 5.42 -13.26
C PRO A 76 5.81 4.88 -13.90
N PHE A 77 4.71 5.58 -13.71
CA PHE A 77 3.40 5.28 -14.27
C PHE A 77 2.83 6.51 -14.96
N PRO A 78 2.04 6.32 -16.02
CA PRO A 78 1.32 7.42 -16.64
C PRO A 78 0.23 7.95 -15.71
N ASP A 79 -0.20 9.18 -15.99
CA ASP A 79 -1.36 9.81 -15.35
C ASP A 79 -2.62 8.97 -15.59
N ASP A 80 -3.61 9.07 -14.69
CA ASP A 80 -4.93 8.46 -14.87
C ASP A 80 -4.91 6.94 -15.17
N TYR A 81 -4.01 6.18 -14.56
CA TYR A 81 -3.85 4.74 -14.84
C TYR A 81 -4.62 3.84 -13.86
N PHE A 82 -4.46 4.09 -12.56
CA PHE A 82 -4.97 3.23 -11.50
C PHE A 82 -6.40 3.60 -11.08
N ASN A 83 -7.19 2.61 -10.69
CA ASN A 83 -8.49 2.84 -10.06
C ASN A 83 -8.35 3.11 -8.56
N ALA A 84 -7.35 2.51 -7.93
CA ALA A 84 -7.01 2.75 -6.54
C ALA A 84 -5.49 2.73 -6.33
N ALA A 85 -5.02 3.54 -5.39
CA ALA A 85 -3.66 3.55 -4.88
C ALA A 85 -3.73 3.36 -3.36
N THR A 86 -2.85 2.54 -2.80
CA THR A 86 -2.82 2.24 -1.37
C THR A 86 -1.46 2.54 -0.75
N MET A 87 -1.46 3.02 0.49
CA MET A 87 -0.28 3.20 1.34
C MET A 87 -0.61 2.66 2.74
N VAL A 88 -0.23 1.42 3.01
CA VAL A 88 -0.77 0.65 4.13
C VAL A 88 0.26 0.55 5.25
N ALA A 89 0.29 1.55 6.16
CA ALA A 89 1.32 1.75 7.20
C ALA A 89 2.70 1.93 6.57
N PHE A 90 2.79 2.98 5.77
CA PHE A 90 3.95 3.28 4.93
C PHE A 90 4.29 4.77 4.94
N LEU A 91 3.27 5.65 4.87
CA LEU A 91 3.45 7.09 4.76
C LEU A 91 4.33 7.69 5.87
N GLU A 92 4.30 7.11 7.06
CA GLU A 92 5.13 7.47 8.22
C GLU A 92 6.64 7.25 8.02
N HIS A 93 7.04 6.49 7.02
CA HIS A 93 8.44 6.22 6.68
C HIS A 93 8.96 7.12 5.55
N ILE A 94 8.12 7.99 4.99
CA ILE A 94 8.48 8.88 3.88
C ILE A 94 8.89 10.25 4.40
N GLU A 95 10.05 10.74 3.96
CA GLU A 95 10.57 12.07 4.33
C GLU A 95 9.71 13.22 3.79
N SER A 96 9.16 13.07 2.59
CA SER A 96 8.34 14.08 1.90
C SER A 96 6.97 13.50 1.50
N PRO A 97 6.06 13.28 2.47
CA PRO A 97 4.77 12.63 2.24
C PRO A 97 3.88 13.37 1.24
N GLU A 98 4.03 14.69 1.11
CA GLU A 98 3.27 15.53 0.18
C GLU A 98 3.60 15.21 -1.28
N ILE A 99 4.89 14.96 -1.57
CA ILE A 99 5.37 14.64 -2.92
C ILE A 99 4.76 13.31 -3.36
N ILE A 100 4.93 12.26 -2.54
CA ILE A 100 4.43 10.94 -2.90
C ILE A 100 2.90 10.89 -2.93
N THR A 101 2.23 11.67 -2.08
CA THR A 101 0.78 11.79 -2.12
C THR A 101 0.32 12.47 -3.41
N GLY A 102 1.01 13.53 -3.85
CA GLY A 102 0.75 14.18 -5.14
C GLY A 102 0.92 13.22 -6.32
N GLU A 103 1.99 12.42 -6.31
CA GLU A 103 2.24 11.41 -7.34
C GLU A 103 1.20 10.27 -7.31
N ALA A 104 0.79 9.84 -6.11
CA ALA A 104 -0.30 8.89 -5.97
C ALA A 104 -1.63 9.44 -6.53
N PHE A 105 -1.91 10.74 -6.36
CA PHE A 105 -3.05 11.39 -7.00
C PHE A 105 -2.90 11.49 -8.52
N ARG A 106 -1.70 11.79 -9.04
CA ARG A 106 -1.44 11.88 -10.49
C ARG A 106 -1.72 10.56 -11.20
N ILE A 107 -1.25 9.44 -10.64
CA ILE A 107 -1.41 8.12 -11.27
C ILE A 107 -2.84 7.57 -11.16
N LEU A 108 -3.70 8.19 -10.36
CA LEU A 108 -5.10 7.80 -10.20
C LEU A 108 -5.96 8.37 -11.32
N LYS A 109 -6.87 7.54 -11.83
CA LYS A 109 -7.96 7.98 -12.70
C LYS A 109 -8.82 9.02 -12.00
N LYS A 110 -9.48 9.88 -12.77
CA LYS A 110 -10.64 10.67 -12.28
C LYS A 110 -11.63 9.77 -11.51
N GLY A 111 -11.90 10.13 -10.25
CA GLY A 111 -12.76 9.37 -9.34
C GLY A 111 -12.11 8.12 -8.73
N GLY A 112 -10.83 7.87 -9.03
CA GLY A 112 -10.01 6.88 -8.36
C GLY A 112 -9.77 7.25 -6.89
N LYS A 113 -9.39 6.25 -6.10
CA LYS A 113 -9.27 6.42 -4.65
C LYS A 113 -7.83 6.22 -4.19
N LEU A 114 -7.32 7.19 -3.45
CA LEU A 114 -6.17 6.99 -2.58
C LEU A 114 -6.66 6.49 -1.21
N ILE A 115 -6.20 5.33 -0.77
CA ILE A 115 -6.50 4.79 0.56
C ILE A 115 -5.21 4.65 1.35
N LEU A 116 -5.09 5.40 2.43
CA LEU A 116 -3.92 5.41 3.29
C LEU A 116 -4.27 5.02 4.72
N THR A 117 -3.35 4.36 5.40
CA THR A 117 -3.44 4.09 6.83
C THR A 117 -2.13 4.50 7.50
N THR A 118 -2.24 5.26 8.59
CA THR A 118 -1.12 5.65 9.44
C THR A 118 -1.47 5.30 10.89
N PRO A 119 -0.49 4.96 11.75
CA PRO A 119 -0.75 4.81 13.18
C PRO A 119 -1.35 6.10 13.74
N SER A 120 -2.41 5.96 14.54
CA SER A 120 -2.99 7.12 15.23
C SER A 120 -1.99 7.65 16.26
N PRO A 121 -1.85 8.97 16.43
CA PRO A 121 -1.06 9.54 17.54
C PRO A 121 -1.45 8.96 18.91
N ILE A 122 -2.73 8.60 19.09
CA ILE A 122 -3.26 7.99 20.31
C ILE A 122 -2.73 6.56 20.52
N SER A 123 -2.38 5.85 19.44
CA SER A 123 -1.80 4.50 19.50
C SER A 123 -0.30 4.48 19.80
N LYS A 124 0.38 5.64 19.78
CA LYS A 124 1.82 5.75 19.99
C LYS A 124 2.32 5.15 21.32
N PRO A 125 1.67 5.36 22.48
CA PRO A 125 2.09 4.74 23.74
C PRO A 125 1.97 3.21 23.72
N ILE A 126 0.92 2.69 23.08
CA ILE A 126 0.67 1.24 22.95
C ILE A 126 1.70 0.61 22.01
N LEU A 127 2.02 1.27 20.88
CA LEU A 127 3.05 0.82 19.95
C LEU A 127 4.44 0.84 20.59
N ILE A 128 4.77 1.86 21.39
CA ILE A 128 6.02 1.90 22.17
C ILE A 128 6.06 0.74 23.17
N PHE A 129 4.95 0.49 23.88
CA PHE A 129 4.86 -0.62 24.82
C PHE A 129 5.03 -2.00 24.17
N LEU A 130 4.50 -2.20 22.95
CA LEU A 130 4.60 -3.46 22.21
C LEU A 130 5.95 -3.66 21.49
N ALA A 131 6.77 -2.61 21.38
CA ALA A 131 8.09 -2.68 20.73
C ALA A 131 9.21 -3.20 21.67
N PHE A 132 8.92 -3.37 22.96
CA PHE A 132 9.81 -3.95 23.99
C PHE A 132 9.32 -5.35 24.39
#